data_AF-A0A3P7LXH0-F1
#
_entry.id   AF-A0A3P7LXH0-F1
#
_cell.length_a   1.000
_cell.length_b   1.000
_cell.length_c   1.000
_cell.angle_alpha   90.00
_cell.angle_beta   90.00
_cell.angle_gamma   90.00
#
_symmetry.space_group_name_H-M   'P 1'
#
loop_
_entity.id
_entity.type
_entity.pdbx_description
1 polymer ?
#
loop_
_entity_poly.entity_id
_entity_poly.type
_entity_poly.pdbx_seq_one_letter_code
_entity_poly.pdbx_strand_id
1 'polypeptide(L)'
;MLRKYEQRRKQILEEEQNRKKEGMNFSSDEDDISDEMFLSAAQRRKEKMHRRALLKHVLAPSSAQQEEEMLAKRRRQEEEKKTEESKKTLLEKHAELKEHDASLDPKEKQRLEEESLLESVTQNSALHAAVEIAQGVQYTESFKTSWRPPSHIRNQTEEDFDAFRKRRGITVDGLECPPPIGSFLVRF
;
A
#
# COMPACT_ATOMS: atom_id res chain seq x y z
N MET A 1 18.13 41.01 47.37
CA MET A 1 19.12 40.61 46.34
C MET A 1 18.49 40.02 45.09
N LEU A 2 17.43 39.19 45.16
CA LEU A 2 16.83 38.54 43.98
C LEU A 2 16.21 39.50 42.93
N ARG A 3 15.58 40.61 43.35
CA ARG A 3 14.97 41.58 42.42
C ARG A 3 15.94 42.18 41.40
N LYS A 4 17.21 42.35 41.76
CA LYS A 4 18.26 42.87 40.83
C LYS A 4 18.59 41.86 39.74
N TYR A 5 18.60 40.56 40.07
CA TYR A 5 18.85 39.49 39.12
C TYR A 5 17.67 39.27 38.18
N GLU A 6 16.43 39.36 38.69
CA GLU A 6 15.22 39.28 37.88
C GLU A 6 15.11 40.44 36.89
N GLN A 7 15.41 41.67 37.34
CA GLN A 7 15.46 42.85 36.47
C GLN A 7 16.53 42.70 35.39
N ARG A 8 17.71 42.20 35.74
CA ARG A 8 18.80 41.98 34.77
C ARG A 8 18.50 40.87 33.78
N ARG A 9 17.85 39.79 34.22
CA ARG A 9 17.37 38.72 33.33
C ARG A 9 16.30 39.24 32.36
N LYS A 10 15.41 40.11 32.83
CA LYS A 10 14.38 40.74 31.99
C LYS A 10 15.02 41.67 30.93
N GLN A 11 16.01 42.47 31.33
CA GLN A 11 16.80 43.30 30.40
C GLN A 11 17.53 42.46 29.35
N ILE A 12 18.16 41.34 29.74
CA ILE A 12 18.87 40.45 28.79
C ILE A 12 17.89 39.85 27.77
N LEU A 13 16.71 39.41 28.21
CA LEU A 13 15.68 38.87 27.32
C LEU A 13 15.11 39.92 26.37
N GLU A 14 14.93 41.14 26.86
CA GLU A 14 14.45 42.28 26.06
C GLU A 14 15.51 42.73 25.06
N GLU A 15 16.78 42.76 25.45
CA GLU A 15 17.92 43.03 24.57
C GLU A 15 18.07 41.93 23.52
N GLU A 16 17.87 40.67 23.87
CA GLU A 16 17.89 39.55 22.92
C GLU A 16 16.71 39.63 21.93
N GLN A 17 15.51 40.00 22.39
CA GLN A 17 14.34 40.27 21.55
C GLN A 17 14.55 41.47 20.62
N ASN A 18 15.11 42.57 21.13
CA ASN A 18 15.47 43.74 20.34
C ASN A 18 16.55 43.42 19.31
N ARG A 19 17.60 42.70 19.68
CA ARG A 19 18.63 42.23 18.74
C ARG A 19 18.04 41.32 17.66
N LYS A 20 17.01 40.53 18.00
CA LYS A 20 16.28 39.68 17.05
C LYS A 20 15.37 40.49 16.13
N LYS A 21 14.74 41.57 16.62
CA LYS A 21 13.97 42.54 15.81
C LYS A 21 14.87 43.40 14.92
N GLU A 22 16.01 43.88 15.43
CA GLU A 22 17.02 44.60 14.65
C GLU A 22 17.64 43.71 13.57
N GLY A 23 17.84 42.42 13.85
CA GLY A 23 18.22 41.43 12.84
C GLY A 23 17.10 41.07 11.85
N MET A 24 15.88 41.57 12.06
CA MET A 24 14.70 41.33 11.24
C MET A 24 14.15 42.67 10.77
N ASN A 25 14.88 43.31 9.84
CA ASN A 25 14.51 44.55 9.12
C ASN A 25 12.99 44.79 9.09
N PHE A 26 12.50 45.62 10.02
CA PHE A 26 11.18 46.22 9.97
C PHE A 26 11.37 47.61 9.37
N SER A 27 11.59 47.68 8.04
CA SER A 27 11.59 48.97 7.33
C SER A 27 10.15 49.25 6.91
N SER A 28 9.46 49.98 7.78
CA SER A 28 8.30 50.77 7.40
C SER A 28 8.81 52.13 6.93
N ASP A 29 8.14 52.67 5.92
CA ASP A 29 8.24 54.02 5.34
C ASP A 29 9.07 54.13 4.05
N GLU A 30 8.45 54.84 3.10
CA GLU A 30 8.84 55.00 1.71
C GLU A 30 10.03 55.96 1.51
N ASP A 31 10.49 56.00 0.25
CA ASP A 31 11.44 56.92 -0.38
C ASP A 31 12.94 56.61 -0.24
N ASP A 32 13.42 55.90 -1.28
CA ASP A 32 14.61 56.13 -2.13
C ASP A 32 15.96 56.54 -1.51
N ILE A 33 17.05 56.05 -2.14
CA ILE A 33 18.50 56.30 -1.91
C ILE A 33 19.25 55.16 -1.17
N SER A 34 19.73 54.19 -1.96
CA SER A 34 21.17 53.99 -2.27
C SER A 34 21.48 52.53 -2.64
N ASP A 35 21.69 52.33 -3.93
CA ASP A 35 22.06 51.06 -4.57
C ASP A 35 23.55 50.68 -4.34
N GLU A 36 24.13 50.96 -3.16
CA GLU A 36 25.56 50.72 -2.87
C GLU A 36 25.87 50.25 -1.43
N MET A 37 25.07 49.34 -0.86
CA MET A 37 25.49 48.64 0.36
C MET A 37 26.53 47.54 0.02
N PHE A 38 27.82 47.79 0.31
CA PHE A 38 28.89 46.80 0.13
C PHE A 38 28.71 45.61 1.09
N LEU A 39 28.07 44.54 0.60
CA LEU A 39 28.03 43.25 1.28
C LEU A 39 29.39 42.55 1.19
N SER A 40 29.96 42.17 2.34
CA SER A 40 31.20 41.39 2.39
C SER A 40 31.07 40.08 1.60
N ALA A 41 32.17 39.55 1.08
CA ALA A 41 32.16 38.27 0.35
C ALA A 41 31.55 37.13 1.19
N ALA A 42 31.72 37.18 2.52
CA ALA A 42 31.10 36.23 3.45
C ALA A 42 29.58 36.39 3.52
N GLN A 43 29.05 37.62 3.63
CA GLN A 43 27.61 37.89 3.61
C GLN A 43 26.97 37.46 2.29
N ARG A 44 27.61 37.77 1.15
CA ARG A 44 27.11 37.37 -0.18
C ARG A 44 27.03 35.85 -0.34
N ARG A 45 27.98 35.10 0.22
CA ARG A 45 27.94 33.63 0.27
C ARG A 45 26.79 33.12 1.15
N LYS A 46 26.60 33.71 2.33
CA LYS A 46 25.53 33.34 3.27
C LYS A 46 24.15 33.61 2.68
N GLU A 47 23.95 34.79 2.09
CA GLU A 47 22.71 35.18 1.44
C GLU A 47 22.42 34.28 0.23
N LYS A 48 23.41 34.02 -0.62
CA LYS A 48 23.26 33.09 -1.75
C LYS A 48 22.88 31.68 -1.30
N MET A 49 23.47 31.18 -0.22
CA MET A 49 23.14 29.87 0.36
C MET A 49 21.72 29.87 0.94
N HIS A 50 21.32 30.92 1.67
CA HIS A 50 19.98 31.03 2.23
C HIS A 50 18.92 31.12 1.14
N ARG A 51 19.15 31.95 0.13
CA ARG A 51 18.30 32.07 -1.06
C ARG A 51 18.18 30.74 -1.78
N ARG A 52 19.28 29.98 -1.94
CA ARG A 52 19.25 28.64 -2.55
C ARG A 52 18.46 27.63 -1.72
N ALA A 53 18.55 27.69 -0.39
CA ALA A 53 17.77 26.82 0.49
C ALA A 53 16.26 27.12 0.44
N LEU A 54 15.89 28.40 0.41
CA LEU A 54 14.50 28.83 0.23
C LEU A 54 13.96 28.44 -1.14
N LEU A 55 14.73 28.68 -2.21
CA LEU A 55 14.39 28.22 -3.56
C LEU A 55 14.22 26.69 -3.63
N LYS A 56 15.02 25.92 -2.90
CA LYS A 56 14.87 24.45 -2.84
C LYS A 56 13.53 24.03 -2.21
N HIS A 57 13.00 24.79 -1.24
CA HIS A 57 11.69 24.53 -0.65
C HIS A 57 10.53 25.01 -1.55
N VAL A 58 10.72 26.09 -2.30
CA VAL A 58 9.69 26.62 -3.23
C VAL A 58 9.62 25.82 -4.53
N LEU A 59 10.77 25.34 -5.04
CA LEU A 59 10.86 24.41 -6.16
C LEU A 59 10.83 22.94 -5.68
N ALA A 60 10.55 22.68 -4.39
CA ALA A 60 10.45 21.31 -3.92
C ALA A 60 9.31 20.64 -4.71
N PRO A 61 9.59 19.54 -5.42
CA PRO A 61 8.53 18.77 -6.05
C PRO A 61 7.59 18.28 -4.94
N SER A 62 6.28 18.27 -5.25
CA SER A 62 5.24 17.77 -4.32
C SER A 62 5.65 16.42 -3.75
N SER A 63 5.22 16.07 -2.52
CA SER A 63 5.54 14.77 -1.90
C SER A 63 5.22 13.60 -2.83
N ALA A 64 4.16 13.72 -3.64
CA ALA A 64 3.78 12.76 -4.67
C ALA A 64 4.85 12.55 -5.76
N GLN A 65 5.54 13.62 -6.20
CA GLN A 65 6.58 13.54 -7.22
C GLN A 65 7.88 12.92 -6.68
N GLN A 66 8.16 13.09 -5.38
CA GLN A 66 9.30 12.43 -4.72
C GLN A 66 9.06 10.93 -4.53
N GLU A 67 7.84 10.54 -4.16
CA GLU A 67 7.43 9.13 -4.08
C GLU A 67 7.49 8.46 -5.45
N GLU A 68 7.03 9.14 -6.50
CA GLU A 68 7.09 8.64 -7.88
C GLU A 68 8.54 8.44 -8.36
N GLU A 69 9.45 9.38 -8.08
CA GLU A 69 10.87 9.22 -8.43
C GLU A 69 11.53 8.05 -7.67
N MET A 70 11.17 7.85 -6.40
CA MET A 70 11.67 6.73 -5.59
C MET A 70 11.14 5.38 -6.11
N LEU A 71 9.87 5.31 -6.50
CA LEU A 71 9.29 4.13 -7.14
C LEU A 71 9.93 3.85 -8.51
N ALA A 72 10.18 4.89 -9.31
CA ALA A 72 10.87 4.75 -10.59
C ALA A 72 12.31 4.25 -10.42
N LYS A 73 13.03 4.70 -9.39
CA LYS A 73 14.37 4.18 -9.06
C LYS A 73 14.33 2.71 -8.64
N ARG A 74 13.34 2.31 -7.82
CA ARG A 74 13.15 0.89 -7.44
C ARG A 74 12.86 0.01 -8.66
N ARG A 75 11.97 0.44 -9.55
CA ARG A 75 11.68 -0.27 -10.80
C ARG A 75 12.92 -0.42 -11.69
N ARG A 76 13.72 0.63 -11.85
CA ARG A 76 14.98 0.55 -12.60
C ARG A 76 15.97 -0.44 -11.98
N GLN A 77 16.10 -0.45 -10.65
CA GLN A 77 16.96 -1.40 -9.95
C GLN A 77 16.45 -2.85 -10.09
N GLU A 78 15.15 -3.08 -10.05
CA GLU A 78 14.54 -4.40 -10.29
C GLU A 78 14.75 -4.86 -11.74
N GLU A 79 14.61 -3.94 -12.71
CA GLU A 79 14.89 -4.22 -14.12
C GLU A 79 16.37 -4.55 -14.33
N GLU A 80 17.29 -3.76 -13.75
CA GLU A 80 18.74 -4.02 -13.81
C GLU A 80 19.07 -5.40 -13.24
N LYS A 81 18.58 -5.73 -12.04
CA LYS A 81 18.74 -7.07 -11.43
C LYS A 81 18.18 -8.18 -12.31
N LYS A 82 16.99 -7.98 -12.88
CA LYS A 82 16.37 -8.95 -13.80
C LYS A 82 17.20 -9.13 -15.07
N THR A 83 17.80 -8.06 -15.60
CA THR A 83 18.71 -8.18 -16.75
C THR A 83 19.99 -8.91 -16.39
N GLU A 84 20.54 -8.71 -15.20
CA GLU A 84 21.71 -9.44 -14.71
C GLU A 84 21.39 -10.93 -14.54
N GLU A 85 20.27 -11.27 -13.92
CA GLU A 85 19.77 -12.64 -13.78
C GLU A 85 19.53 -13.32 -15.13
N SER A 86 19.08 -12.58 -16.14
CA SER A 86 18.90 -13.13 -17.49
C SER A 86 20.22 -13.45 -18.21
N LYS A 87 21.31 -12.74 -17.88
CA LYS A 87 22.64 -12.92 -18.47
C LYS A 87 23.42 -14.09 -17.87
N LYS A 88 23.08 -14.52 -16.66
CA LYS A 88 23.70 -15.68 -16.01
C LYS A 88 23.41 -16.98 -16.77
N THR A 89 24.40 -17.85 -16.88
CA THR A 89 24.24 -19.13 -17.55
C THR A 89 23.40 -20.11 -16.72
N LEU A 90 22.82 -21.14 -17.35
CA LEU A 90 22.04 -22.16 -16.62
C LEU A 90 22.88 -22.87 -15.56
N LEU A 91 24.15 -23.16 -15.87
CA LEU A 91 25.08 -23.82 -14.95
C LEU A 91 25.43 -22.93 -13.75
N GLU A 92 25.61 -21.64 -13.98
CA GLU A 92 25.88 -20.64 -12.94
C GLU A 92 24.69 -20.49 -11.99
N LYS A 93 23.46 -20.40 -12.53
CA LYS A 93 22.23 -20.40 -11.73
C LYS A 93 22.09 -21.68 -10.89
N HIS A 94 22.40 -22.83 -11.47
CA HIS A 94 22.37 -24.10 -10.76
C HIS A 94 23.42 -24.16 -9.64
N ALA A 95 24.63 -23.62 -9.87
CA ALA A 95 25.66 -23.54 -8.85
C ALA A 95 25.23 -22.64 -7.68
N GLU A 96 24.70 -21.44 -7.97
CA GLU A 96 24.15 -20.52 -6.97
C GLU A 96 23.03 -21.15 -6.14
N LEU A 97 22.07 -21.83 -6.80
CA LEU A 97 20.99 -22.55 -6.12
C LEU A 97 21.53 -23.67 -5.22
N LYS A 98 22.54 -24.41 -5.69
CA LYS A 98 23.12 -25.51 -4.92
C LYS A 98 23.93 -25.01 -3.72
N GLU A 99 24.63 -23.89 -3.85
CA GLU A 99 25.33 -23.24 -2.74
C GLU A 99 24.34 -22.70 -1.70
N HIS A 100 23.25 -22.07 -2.15
CA HIS A 100 22.17 -21.62 -1.30
C HIS A 100 21.52 -22.80 -0.55
N ASP A 101 21.17 -23.87 -1.26
CA ASP A 101 20.61 -25.10 -0.68
C ASP A 101 21.55 -25.78 0.31
N ALA A 102 22.86 -25.75 0.06
CA ALA A 102 23.86 -26.30 0.96
C ALA A 102 24.08 -25.45 2.23
N SER A 103 23.72 -24.17 2.18
CA SER A 103 23.80 -23.24 3.32
C SER A 103 22.62 -23.37 4.29
N LEU A 104 21.50 -23.95 3.84
CA LEU A 104 20.29 -24.14 4.62
C LEU A 104 20.39 -25.40 5.51
N ASP A 105 19.86 -25.31 6.73
CA ASP A 105 19.76 -26.46 7.62
C ASP A 105 18.82 -27.52 7.00
N PRO A 106 19.16 -28.82 7.00
CA PRO A 106 18.30 -29.88 6.47
C PRO A 106 16.85 -29.83 6.98
N LYS A 107 16.64 -29.40 8.23
CA LYS A 107 15.29 -29.26 8.81
C LYS A 107 14.53 -28.07 8.24
N GLU A 108 15.21 -26.97 7.95
CA GLU A 108 14.61 -25.80 7.32
C GLU A 108 14.24 -26.09 5.87
N LYS A 109 15.10 -26.82 5.16
CA LYS A 109 14.79 -27.31 3.80
C LYS A 109 13.52 -28.17 3.76
N GLN A 110 13.41 -29.14 4.67
CA GLN A 110 12.20 -29.98 4.77
C GLN A 110 10.94 -29.14 5.02
N ARG A 111 11.02 -28.17 5.93
CA ARG A 111 9.88 -27.27 6.19
C ARG A 111 9.48 -26.45 4.97
N LEU A 112 10.44 -25.89 4.24
CA LEU A 112 10.17 -25.11 3.02
C LEU A 112 9.53 -25.97 1.92
N GLU A 113 10.01 -27.20 1.76
CA GLU A 113 9.42 -28.17 0.81
C GLU A 113 7.98 -28.55 1.21
N GLU A 114 7.74 -28.79 2.50
CA GLU A 114 6.39 -29.07 3.04
C GLU A 114 5.45 -27.87 2.86
N GLU A 115 5.91 -26.65 3.17
CA GLU A 115 5.14 -25.41 3.01
C GLU A 115 4.79 -25.16 1.53
N SER A 116 5.74 -25.35 0.61
CA SER A 116 5.51 -25.21 -0.83
C SER A 116 4.49 -26.23 -1.36
N LEU A 117 4.58 -27.48 -0.89
CA LEU A 117 3.61 -28.51 -1.24
C LEU A 117 2.20 -28.13 -0.76
N LEU A 118 2.07 -27.63 0.48
CA LEU A 118 0.79 -27.17 1.03
C LEU A 118 0.21 -25.99 0.24
N GLU A 119 1.02 -25.00 -0.10
CA GLU A 119 0.56 -23.83 -0.86
C GLU A 119 0.01 -24.24 -2.23
N SER A 120 0.73 -25.11 -2.95
CA SER A 120 0.30 -25.61 -4.26
C SER A 120 -1.02 -26.40 -4.21
N VAL A 121 -1.24 -27.18 -3.14
CA VAL A 121 -2.48 -27.95 -2.94
C VAL A 121 -3.66 -27.02 -2.65
N THR A 122 -3.46 -25.98 -1.84
CA THR A 122 -4.57 -25.09 -1.44
C THR A 122 -5.15 -24.28 -2.60
N GLN A 123 -4.36 -23.89 -3.59
CA GLN A 123 -4.86 -23.05 -4.70
C GLN A 123 -5.79 -23.80 -5.66
N ASN A 124 -5.64 -25.13 -5.80
CA ASN A 124 -6.34 -25.91 -6.83
C ASN A 124 -7.39 -26.90 -6.30
N SER A 125 -7.48 -27.12 -4.99
CA SER A 125 -8.18 -28.30 -4.45
C SER A 125 -9.14 -28.05 -3.29
N ALA A 126 -9.65 -26.82 -3.10
CA ALA A 126 -10.54 -26.51 -1.98
C ALA A 126 -11.81 -27.38 -1.86
N LEU A 127 -12.21 -28.10 -2.93
CA LEU A 127 -13.36 -29.00 -2.95
C LEU A 127 -13.03 -30.50 -3.07
N HIS A 128 -11.76 -30.87 -3.23
CA HIS A 128 -11.35 -32.28 -3.40
C HIS A 128 -10.67 -32.79 -2.14
N ALA A 129 -11.02 -33.99 -1.70
CA ALA A 129 -10.30 -34.65 -0.62
C ALA A 129 -8.91 -35.15 -1.11
N ALA A 130 -7.91 -35.22 -0.22
CA ALA A 130 -6.57 -35.72 -0.59
C ALA A 130 -6.58 -37.13 -1.22
N VAL A 131 -7.54 -37.97 -0.80
CA VAL A 131 -7.77 -39.30 -1.38
C VAL A 131 -8.26 -39.21 -2.83
N GLU A 132 -9.16 -38.26 -3.13
CA GLU A 132 -9.70 -38.06 -4.48
C GLU A 132 -8.64 -37.52 -5.44
N ILE A 133 -7.77 -36.62 -4.95
CA ILE A 133 -6.62 -36.10 -5.69
C ILE A 133 -5.66 -37.23 -6.04
N ALA A 134 -5.32 -38.08 -5.07
CA ALA A 134 -4.44 -39.22 -5.30
C ALA A 134 -5.03 -40.24 -6.29
N GLN A 135 -6.35 -40.37 -6.33
CA GLN A 135 -7.08 -41.23 -7.27
C GLN A 135 -7.32 -40.57 -8.63
N GLY A 136 -7.00 -39.28 -8.80
CA GLY A 136 -7.23 -38.53 -10.04
C GLY A 136 -8.72 -38.34 -10.36
N VAL A 137 -9.58 -38.30 -9.35
CA VAL A 137 -11.02 -38.09 -9.55
C VAL A 137 -11.27 -36.61 -9.84
N GLN A 138 -11.87 -36.34 -11.00
CA GLN A 138 -12.27 -34.99 -11.41
C GLN A 138 -13.79 -34.93 -11.57
N TYR A 139 -14.44 -34.05 -10.78
CA TYR A 139 -15.87 -33.81 -10.91
C TYR A 139 -16.14 -32.86 -12.08
N THR A 140 -16.74 -33.39 -13.16
CA THR A 140 -17.11 -32.62 -14.36
C THR A 140 -18.56 -32.11 -14.31
N GLU A 141 -19.42 -32.81 -13.57
CA GLU A 141 -20.84 -32.49 -13.45
C GLU A 141 -21.19 -32.13 -12.00
N SER A 142 -22.22 -31.29 -11.84
CA SER A 142 -22.77 -30.98 -10.53
C SER A 142 -23.51 -32.19 -9.95
N PHE A 143 -23.41 -32.39 -8.64
CA PHE A 143 -24.19 -33.42 -7.97
C PHE A 143 -25.68 -33.13 -8.07
N LYS A 144 -26.46 -34.12 -8.50
CA LYS A 144 -27.93 -34.03 -8.51
C LYS A 144 -28.44 -33.98 -7.07
N THR A 145 -28.94 -32.82 -6.64
CA THR A 145 -29.54 -32.70 -5.32
C THR A 145 -30.93 -33.34 -5.30
N SER A 146 -31.28 -33.99 -4.19
CA SER A 146 -32.64 -34.51 -3.95
C SER A 146 -33.60 -33.44 -3.42
N TRP A 147 -33.12 -32.21 -3.26
CA TRP A 147 -33.89 -31.12 -2.68
C TRP A 147 -35.02 -30.71 -3.62
N ARG A 148 -36.23 -30.64 -3.08
CA ARG A 148 -37.43 -30.19 -3.81
C ARG A 148 -38.18 -29.18 -2.96
N PRO A 149 -38.58 -28.02 -3.53
CA PRO A 149 -39.36 -27.05 -2.79
C PRO A 149 -40.76 -27.62 -2.43
N PRO A 150 -41.39 -27.14 -1.34
CA PRO A 150 -42.74 -27.53 -0.95
C PRO A 150 -43.79 -27.31 -2.06
N SER A 151 -44.89 -28.06 -2.01
CA SER A 151 -45.94 -28.08 -3.05
C SER A 151 -46.47 -26.67 -3.40
N HIS A 152 -46.77 -25.87 -2.37
CA HIS A 152 -47.28 -24.50 -2.56
C HIS A 152 -46.32 -23.57 -3.31
N ILE A 153 -45.01 -23.76 -3.18
CA ILE A 153 -44.00 -22.98 -3.91
C ILE A 153 -43.85 -23.49 -5.34
N ARG A 154 -43.97 -24.80 -5.55
CA ARG A 154 -43.85 -25.43 -6.88
C ARG A 154 -45.00 -25.06 -7.82
N ASN A 155 -46.16 -24.75 -7.27
CA ASN A 155 -47.35 -24.37 -8.03
C ASN A 155 -47.40 -22.87 -8.38
N GLN A 156 -46.42 -22.07 -7.95
CA GLN A 156 -46.31 -20.66 -8.30
C GLN A 156 -45.64 -20.48 -9.66
N THR A 157 -45.92 -19.36 -10.31
CA THR A 157 -45.32 -19.00 -11.60
C THR A 157 -43.96 -18.32 -11.40
N GLU A 158 -43.14 -18.30 -12.46
CA GLU A 158 -41.87 -17.57 -12.44
C GLU A 158 -42.07 -16.06 -12.19
N GLU A 159 -43.17 -15.50 -12.69
CA GLU A 159 -43.57 -14.11 -12.46
C GLU A 159 -43.80 -13.82 -10.97
N ASP A 160 -44.41 -14.77 -10.24
CA ASP A 160 -44.61 -14.65 -8.79
C ASP A 160 -43.27 -14.64 -8.04
N PHE A 161 -42.30 -15.45 -8.50
CA PHE A 161 -40.96 -15.49 -7.92
C PHE A 161 -40.23 -14.16 -8.12
N ASP A 162 -40.32 -13.59 -9.31
CA ASP A 162 -39.67 -12.32 -9.62
C ASP A 162 -40.34 -11.14 -8.91
N ALA A 163 -41.66 -11.13 -8.82
CA ALA A 163 -42.40 -10.16 -8.01
C ALA A 163 -42.01 -10.25 -6.53
N PHE A 164 -41.83 -11.47 -6.00
CA PHE A 164 -41.38 -11.69 -4.64
C PHE A 164 -39.94 -11.18 -4.43
N ARG A 165 -39.02 -11.51 -5.35
CA ARG A 165 -37.62 -11.03 -5.32
C ARG A 165 -37.57 -9.51 -5.35
N LYS A 166 -38.30 -8.88 -6.28
CA LYS A 166 -38.37 -7.41 -6.40
C LYS A 166 -38.92 -6.75 -5.14
N ARG A 167 -39.98 -7.30 -4.54
CA ARG A 167 -40.55 -6.79 -3.28
C ARG A 167 -39.54 -6.85 -2.12
N ARG A 168 -38.65 -7.84 -2.14
CA ARG A 168 -37.62 -8.05 -1.11
C ARG A 168 -36.27 -7.42 -1.46
N GLY A 169 -36.15 -6.77 -2.61
CA GLY A 169 -34.88 -6.20 -3.08
C GLY A 169 -33.81 -7.26 -3.37
N ILE A 170 -34.22 -8.47 -3.77
CA ILE A 170 -33.32 -9.57 -4.10
C ILE A 170 -32.94 -9.47 -5.58
N THR A 171 -31.64 -9.38 -5.85
CA THR A 171 -31.04 -9.52 -7.20
C THR A 171 -30.37 -10.87 -7.26
N VAL A 172 -30.57 -11.62 -8.35
CA VAL A 172 -29.99 -12.96 -8.52
C VAL A 172 -29.29 -13.01 -9.86
N ASP A 173 -28.03 -13.46 -9.84
CA ASP A 173 -27.23 -13.73 -11.04
C ASP A 173 -26.90 -15.22 -11.09
N GLY A 174 -27.14 -15.86 -12.23
CA GLY A 174 -26.86 -17.28 -12.44
C GLY A 174 -27.91 -18.00 -13.27
N LEU A 175 -27.66 -19.28 -13.54
CA LEU A 175 -28.59 -20.19 -14.23
C LEU A 175 -29.35 -21.03 -13.19
N GLU A 176 -30.58 -21.45 -13.52
CA GLU A 176 -31.41 -22.35 -12.69
C GLU A 176 -31.62 -21.88 -11.23
N CYS A 177 -31.98 -20.60 -11.06
CA CYS A 177 -32.16 -20.02 -9.72
C CYS A 177 -33.38 -20.61 -8.99
N PRO A 178 -33.22 -21.15 -7.76
CA PRO A 178 -34.33 -21.73 -7.01
C PRO A 178 -35.40 -20.70 -6.65
N PRO A 179 -36.63 -21.14 -6.38
CA PRO A 179 -37.73 -20.25 -6.02
C PRO A 179 -37.49 -19.60 -4.65
N PRO A 180 -37.86 -18.31 -4.47
CA PRO A 180 -37.69 -17.63 -3.20
C PRO A 180 -38.69 -18.14 -2.14
N ILE A 181 -38.20 -18.41 -0.93
CA ILE A 181 -39.02 -18.92 0.19
C ILE A 181 -39.10 -17.85 1.28
N GLY A 182 -40.32 -17.39 1.57
CA GLY A 182 -40.58 -16.34 2.57
C GLY A 182 -40.84 -16.84 4.00
N SER A 183 -40.99 -18.15 4.20
CA SER A 183 -41.31 -18.75 5.50
C SER A 183 -40.72 -20.15 5.61
N PHE A 184 -40.27 -20.51 6.82
CA PHE A 184 -39.80 -21.87 7.14
C PHE A 184 -40.96 -22.86 7.35
N LEU A 185 -42.21 -22.40 7.35
CA LEU A 185 -43.37 -23.26 7.51
C LEU A 185 -43.60 -24.11 6.26
N VAL A 186 -43.38 -25.41 6.40
CA VAL A 186 -43.72 -26.39 5.36
C VAL A 186 -45.21 -26.68 5.44
N ARG A 187 -45.98 -26.17 4.48
CA ARG A 187 -47.37 -26.60 4.26
C ARG A 187 -47.36 -27.71 3.21
N PHE A 188 -47.82 -28.89 3.61
CA PHE A 188 -47.91 -30.08 2.77
C PHE A 188 -49.11 -30.00 1.84
#